data_AF-A0A0J6F5C6-F1
#
_entry.id   AF-A0A0J6F5C6-F1
#
_cell.length_a   1.000
_cell.length_b   1.000
_cell.length_c   1.000
_cell.angle_alpha   90.00
_cell.angle_beta   90.00
_cell.angle_gamma   90.00
#
_symmetry.space_group_name_H-M   'P 1'
#
loop_
_entity.id
_entity.type
_entity.pdbx_description
1 polymer ?
#
loop_
_entity_poly.entity_id
_entity_poly.type
_entity_poly.pdbx_seq_one_letter_code
_entity_poly.pdbx_strand_id
1 'polypeptide(L)'
;MDIDDILASVDRDDINLPESIALDHQQLTRFWVAERAAPELLPWPGPLMDRMMERVRKQIAKIEDLSISDPASTTTNNPTLNLTLSILQSDLSRTQFLIRSLLRQRLAKLTKHPIHYLRLSTPPSASQQPRLSSTHHQQEDPLSPQERSFLSAHHSLLSDHYSHSFLASFPPALRKLDDNAGGTSMVTAPETKEVVFARCLAESADVIIPAERDQSDRMSFGMGDRLGERMSKGEVWMVRWEGIKGAWMKGEVEIL
;
A
#
# COMPACT_ATOMS: atom_id res chain seq x y z
N MET A 1 35.84 -5.52 15.40
CA MET A 1 34.68 -6.36 15.07
C MET A 1 34.44 -7.20 16.28
N ASP A 2 33.47 -6.81 17.09
CA ASP A 2 33.05 -7.59 18.25
C ASP A 2 32.33 -8.85 17.77
N ILE A 3 32.43 -9.93 18.54
CA ILE A 3 31.77 -11.20 18.23
C ILE A 3 30.25 -11.00 18.17
N ASP A 4 29.71 -10.05 18.95
CA ASP A 4 28.30 -9.68 18.92
C ASP A 4 27.86 -9.06 17.59
N ASP A 5 28.73 -8.30 16.90
CA ASP A 5 28.42 -7.77 15.56
C ASP A 5 28.34 -8.89 14.52
N ILE A 6 29.19 -9.92 14.67
CA ILE A 6 29.23 -11.08 13.78
C ILE A 6 28.00 -11.96 14.03
N LEU A 7 27.65 -12.22 15.29
CA LEU A 7 26.45 -13.00 15.65
C LEU A 7 25.16 -12.28 15.23
N ALA A 8 25.07 -10.96 15.43
CA ALA A 8 23.94 -10.17 14.95
C ALA A 8 23.85 -10.15 13.41
N SER A 9 24.97 -10.23 12.68
CA SER A 9 24.95 -10.34 11.22
C SER A 9 24.48 -11.71 10.73
N VAL A 10 24.72 -12.77 11.49
CA VAL A 10 24.32 -14.15 11.17
C VAL A 10 22.84 -14.41 11.52
N ASP A 11 22.34 -13.88 12.64
CA ASP A 11 20.93 -14.00 13.03
C ASP A 11 19.98 -13.18 12.15
N ARG A 12 20.48 -12.13 11.50
CA ARG A 12 19.67 -11.26 10.60
C ARG A 12 19.16 -11.99 9.35
N ASP A 13 19.81 -13.07 8.94
CA ASP A 13 19.50 -13.77 7.70
C ASP A 13 18.47 -14.90 7.87
N ASP A 14 18.09 -15.25 9.11
CA ASP A 14 17.23 -16.40 9.35
C ASP A 14 15.73 -16.01 9.32
N ILE A 15 15.22 -15.88 8.09
CA ILE A 15 13.84 -15.43 7.74
C ILE A 15 12.73 -16.32 8.37
N ASN A 16 13.10 -17.49 8.90
CA ASN A 16 12.20 -18.46 9.51
C ASN A 16 12.16 -18.39 11.05
N LEU A 17 12.93 -17.48 11.68
CA LEU A 17 12.86 -17.26 13.13
C LEU A 17 11.44 -16.81 13.54
N PRO A 18 10.94 -17.26 14.70
CA PRO A 18 9.60 -16.88 15.18
C PRO A 18 9.43 -15.37 15.35
N GLU A 19 10.51 -14.66 15.71
CA GLU A 19 10.51 -13.20 15.81
C GLU A 19 10.31 -12.54 14.44
N SER A 20 10.98 -13.03 13.40
CA SER A 20 10.82 -12.55 12.02
C SER A 20 9.40 -12.76 11.50
N ILE A 21 8.78 -13.89 11.84
CA ILE A 21 7.39 -14.19 11.47
C ILE A 21 6.43 -13.20 12.14
N ALA A 22 6.60 -12.96 13.44
CA ALA A 22 5.77 -12.03 14.20
C ALA A 22 5.91 -10.59 13.67
N LEU A 23 7.14 -10.18 13.33
CA LEU A 23 7.42 -8.87 12.74
C LEU A 23 6.76 -8.70 11.36
N ASP A 24 6.87 -9.70 10.48
CA ASP A 24 6.24 -9.63 9.15
C ASP A 24 4.70 -9.59 9.25
N HIS A 25 4.10 -10.33 10.20
CA HIS A 25 2.66 -10.24 10.45
C HIS A 25 2.26 -8.84 10.98
N GLN A 26 3.06 -8.25 11.87
CA GLN A 26 2.84 -6.91 12.38
C GLN A 26 2.96 -5.87 11.25
N GLN A 27 3.98 -5.98 10.40
CA GLN A 27 4.17 -5.12 9.23
C GLN A 27 3.01 -5.25 8.24
N LEU A 28 2.56 -6.47 7.95
CA LEU A 28 1.38 -6.70 7.10
C LEU A 28 0.14 -6.04 7.69
N THR A 29 -0.08 -6.17 8.99
CA THR A 29 -1.22 -5.56 9.69
C THR A 29 -1.16 -4.03 9.61
N ARG A 30 0.00 -3.43 9.88
CA ARG A 30 0.21 -1.98 9.79
C ARG A 30 0.00 -1.46 8.37
N PHE A 31 0.52 -2.17 7.37
CA PHE A 31 0.30 -1.83 5.97
C PHE A 31 -1.18 -1.95 5.57
N TRP A 32 -1.88 -2.99 6.06
CA TRP A 32 -3.31 -3.16 5.84
C TRP A 32 -4.16 -2.02 6.43
N VAL A 33 -3.86 -1.58 7.66
CA VAL A 33 -4.52 -0.41 8.27
C VAL A 33 -4.23 0.85 7.45
N ALA A 34 -2.96 1.10 7.13
CA ALA A 34 -2.57 2.26 6.34
C ALA A 34 -3.23 2.28 4.96
N GLU A 35 -3.30 1.16 4.26
CA GLU A 35 -3.93 1.06 2.94
C GLU A 35 -5.45 1.32 3.01
N ARG A 36 -6.09 1.04 4.14
CA ARG A 36 -7.51 1.36 4.32
C ARG A 36 -7.76 2.84 4.59
N ALA A 37 -6.88 3.48 5.34
CA ALA A 37 -7.01 4.87 5.76
C ALA A 37 -6.44 5.88 4.74
N ALA A 38 -5.43 5.50 3.98
CA ALA A 38 -4.82 6.40 2.99
C ALA A 38 -5.76 6.64 1.80
N PRO A 39 -5.87 7.89 1.31
CA PRO A 39 -6.74 8.23 0.17
C PRO A 39 -6.19 7.76 -1.17
N GLU A 40 -4.87 7.67 -1.31
CA GLU A 40 -4.18 7.17 -2.50
C GLU A 40 -3.67 5.73 -2.29
N LEU A 41 -3.26 5.08 -3.38
CA LEU A 41 -2.65 3.75 -3.33
C LEU A 41 -1.23 3.85 -2.77
N LEU A 42 -0.92 3.01 -1.77
CA LEU A 42 0.41 2.95 -1.18
C LEU A 42 1.37 2.14 -2.07
N PRO A 43 2.70 2.32 -1.92
CA PRO A 43 3.68 1.50 -2.64
C PRO A 43 3.52 0.01 -2.35
N TRP A 44 3.67 -0.83 -3.36
CA TRP A 44 3.56 -2.28 -3.22
C TRP A 44 4.71 -2.84 -2.37
N PRO A 45 4.44 -3.49 -1.22
CA PRO A 45 5.48 -4.04 -0.36
C PRO A 45 5.92 -5.42 -0.87
N GLY A 46 6.58 -5.45 -2.04
CA GLY A 46 6.95 -6.68 -2.76
C GLY A 46 7.65 -7.72 -1.89
N PRO A 47 8.80 -7.40 -1.27
CA PRO A 47 9.54 -8.36 -0.46
C PRO A 47 8.73 -8.94 0.71
N LEU A 48 7.95 -8.11 1.40
CA LEU A 48 7.09 -8.55 2.50
C LEU A 48 5.99 -9.48 1.99
N MET A 49 5.33 -9.11 0.88
CA MET A 49 4.24 -9.92 0.33
C MET A 49 4.72 -11.27 -0.18
N ASP A 50 5.89 -11.32 -0.82
CA ASP A 50 6.50 -12.56 -1.28
C ASP A 50 6.80 -13.50 -0.10
N ARG A 51 7.40 -12.98 0.99
CA ARG A 51 7.62 -13.73 2.23
C ARG A 51 6.31 -14.23 2.83
N MET A 52 5.29 -13.38 2.94
CA MET A 52 3.99 -13.75 3.52
C MET A 52 3.26 -14.80 2.70
N MET A 53 3.24 -14.65 1.37
CA MET A 53 2.61 -15.62 0.47
C MET A 53 3.34 -16.97 0.52
N GLU A 54 4.66 -16.97 0.62
CA GLU A 54 5.44 -18.19 0.77
C GLU A 54 5.16 -18.91 2.10
N ARG A 55 5.08 -18.17 3.22
CA ARG A 55 4.72 -18.76 4.51
C ARG A 55 3.31 -19.33 4.51
N VAL A 56 2.35 -18.66 3.87
CA VAL A 56 0.98 -19.18 3.69
C VAL A 56 1.00 -20.50 2.91
N ARG A 57 1.78 -20.61 1.83
CA ARG A 57 1.92 -21.88 1.07
C ARG A 57 2.51 -22.99 1.93
N LYS A 58 3.58 -22.72 2.67
CA LYS A 58 4.20 -23.68 3.60
C LYS A 58 3.24 -24.13 4.70
N GLN A 59 2.47 -23.21 5.27
CA GLN A 59 1.49 -23.51 6.32
C GLN A 59 0.34 -24.36 5.79
N ILE A 60 -0.12 -24.15 4.55
CA ILE A 60 -1.09 -25.01 3.88
C ILE A 60 -0.53 -26.44 3.76
N ALA A 61 0.66 -26.59 3.17
CA ALA A 61 1.30 -27.90 3.01
C ALA A 61 1.50 -28.62 4.35
N LYS A 62 1.89 -27.90 5.40
CA LYS A 62 2.05 -28.46 6.75
C LYS A 62 0.72 -28.94 7.34
N ILE A 63 -0.36 -28.19 7.15
CA ILE A 63 -1.70 -28.59 7.63
C ILE A 63 -2.19 -29.83 6.87
N GLU A 64 -1.95 -29.88 5.55
CA GLU A 64 -2.29 -31.03 4.72
C GLU A 64 -1.52 -32.29 5.16
N ASP A 65 -0.21 -32.19 5.39
CA ASP A 65 0.62 -33.31 5.86
C ASP A 65 0.18 -33.81 7.24
N LEU A 66 -0.05 -32.90 8.21
CA LEU A 66 -0.58 -33.26 9.52
C LEU A 66 -1.98 -33.89 9.44
N SER A 67 -2.81 -33.47 8.48
CA SER A 67 -4.13 -34.07 8.25
C SER A 67 -4.07 -35.44 7.59
N ILE A 68 -3.06 -35.72 6.76
CA ILE A 68 -2.91 -36.99 6.04
C ILE A 68 -2.19 -38.03 6.90
N SER A 69 -1.23 -37.61 7.73
CA SER A 69 -0.42 -38.44 8.62
C SER A 69 -1.20 -39.09 9.79
N ASP A 70 -2.52 -38.88 9.84
CA ASP A 70 -3.42 -39.44 10.86
C ASP A 70 -4.26 -40.67 10.38
N PRO A 71 -3.75 -41.68 9.62
CA PRO A 71 -4.54 -42.85 9.23
C PRO A 71 -4.63 -43.93 10.32
N ALA A 72 -4.01 -43.74 11.50
CA ALA A 72 -4.00 -44.70 12.61
C ALA A 72 -4.94 -44.35 13.78
N SER A 73 -5.68 -43.22 13.70
CA SER A 73 -6.46 -42.67 14.83
C SER A 73 -7.92 -43.14 14.89
N THR A 74 -8.35 -44.15 14.13
CA THR A 74 -9.68 -44.77 14.29
C THR A 74 -9.90 -45.39 15.68
N THR A 75 -8.86 -45.50 16.52
CA THR A 75 -8.97 -46.04 17.88
C THR A 75 -8.38 -45.15 19.00
N THR A 76 -7.70 -44.06 18.69
CA THR A 76 -7.20 -43.11 19.71
C THR A 76 -7.26 -41.67 19.20
N ASN A 77 -8.31 -40.95 19.58
CA ASN A 77 -8.44 -39.51 19.36
C ASN A 77 -7.29 -38.81 20.11
N ASN A 78 -6.24 -38.34 19.43
CA ASN A 78 -5.21 -37.55 20.08
C ASN A 78 -5.70 -36.09 20.21
N PRO A 79 -6.16 -35.63 21.40
CA PRO A 79 -6.76 -34.31 21.54
C PRO A 79 -5.75 -33.18 21.27
N THR A 80 -4.45 -33.44 21.45
CA THR A 80 -3.40 -32.43 21.23
C THR A 80 -3.19 -32.16 19.74
N LEU A 81 -3.28 -33.18 18.88
CA LEU A 81 -3.16 -33.03 17.42
C LEU A 81 -4.36 -32.26 16.85
N ASN A 82 -5.57 -32.61 17.26
CA ASN A 82 -6.79 -31.90 16.88
C ASN A 82 -6.76 -30.43 17.29
N LEU A 83 -6.33 -30.13 18.52
CA LEU A 83 -6.15 -28.76 18.99
C LEU A 83 -5.10 -28.00 18.16
N THR A 84 -3.95 -28.64 17.90
CA THR A 84 -2.87 -28.04 17.10
C THR A 84 -3.33 -27.72 15.69
N LEU A 85 -4.04 -28.65 15.05
CA LEU A 85 -4.58 -28.48 13.70
C LEU A 85 -5.62 -27.34 13.67
N SER A 86 -6.50 -27.28 14.66
CA SER A 86 -7.48 -26.19 14.80
C SER A 86 -6.82 -24.82 14.96
N ILE A 87 -5.76 -24.72 15.79
CA ILE A 87 -4.98 -23.48 15.96
C ILE A 87 -4.32 -23.07 14.64
N LEU A 88 -3.64 -24.00 13.96
CA LEU A 88 -2.94 -23.73 12.70
C LEU A 88 -3.89 -23.30 11.58
N GLN A 89 -5.08 -23.92 11.49
CA GLN A 89 -6.11 -23.54 10.53
C GLN A 89 -6.70 -22.16 10.85
N SER A 90 -6.98 -21.87 12.13
CA SER A 90 -7.48 -20.57 12.55
C SER A 90 -6.47 -19.47 12.23
N ASP A 91 -5.20 -19.67 12.53
CA ASP A 91 -4.12 -18.73 12.24
C ASP A 91 -3.94 -18.49 10.73
N LEU A 92 -3.94 -19.57 9.93
CA LEU A 92 -3.92 -19.48 8.48
C LEU A 92 -5.10 -18.65 7.95
N SER A 93 -6.30 -18.88 8.48
CA SER A 93 -7.51 -18.16 8.05
C SER A 93 -7.42 -16.66 8.33
N ARG A 94 -6.83 -16.25 9.47
CA ARG A 94 -6.60 -14.85 9.84
C ARG A 94 -5.61 -14.18 8.89
N THR A 95 -4.49 -14.83 8.61
CA THR A 95 -3.48 -14.29 7.68
C THR A 95 -4.04 -14.18 6.26
N GLN A 96 -4.74 -15.21 5.78
CA GLN A 96 -5.38 -15.16 4.47
C GLN A 96 -6.49 -14.09 4.40
N PHE A 97 -7.23 -13.86 5.49
CA PHE A 97 -8.21 -12.77 5.56
C PHE A 97 -7.54 -11.41 5.38
N LEU A 98 -6.44 -11.15 6.11
CA LEU A 98 -5.68 -9.90 5.99
C LEU A 98 -5.19 -9.68 4.55
N ILE A 99 -4.54 -10.68 3.95
CA ILE A 99 -4.03 -10.58 2.57
C ILE A 99 -5.18 -10.31 1.59
N ARG A 100 -6.27 -11.07 1.66
CA ARG A 100 -7.42 -10.85 0.77
C ARG A 100 -8.07 -9.48 0.99
N SER A 101 -8.18 -9.03 2.23
CA SER A 101 -8.75 -7.71 2.54
C SER A 101 -7.87 -6.59 2.00
N LEU A 102 -6.55 -6.71 2.13
CA LEU A 102 -5.58 -5.76 1.58
C LEU A 102 -5.70 -5.68 0.05
N LEU A 103 -5.65 -6.82 -0.64
CA LEU A 103 -5.75 -6.88 -2.09
C LEU A 103 -7.07 -6.30 -2.61
N ARG A 104 -8.19 -6.60 -1.95
CA ARG A 104 -9.50 -6.03 -2.33
C ARG A 104 -9.51 -4.50 -2.19
N GLN A 105 -8.93 -3.97 -1.10
CA GLN A 105 -8.84 -2.52 -0.90
C GLN A 105 -8.01 -1.86 -1.99
N ARG A 106 -6.86 -2.44 -2.32
CA ARG A 106 -5.99 -1.94 -3.40
C ARG A 106 -6.69 -1.97 -4.76
N LEU A 107 -7.34 -3.08 -5.10
CA LEU A 107 -8.14 -3.20 -6.33
C LEU A 107 -9.26 -2.15 -6.38
N ALA A 108 -9.95 -1.87 -5.27
CA ALA A 108 -10.99 -0.83 -5.22
C ALA A 108 -10.43 0.58 -5.49
N LYS A 109 -9.24 0.91 -4.98
CA LYS A 109 -8.57 2.19 -5.28
C LYS A 109 -8.12 2.26 -6.74
N LEU A 110 -7.58 1.16 -7.27
CA LEU A 110 -7.15 1.06 -8.67
C LEU A 110 -8.32 1.24 -9.65
N THR A 111 -9.46 0.59 -9.39
CA THR A 111 -10.65 0.72 -10.26
C THR A 111 -11.32 2.08 -10.14
N LYS A 112 -11.14 2.80 -9.02
CA LYS A 112 -11.64 4.18 -8.84
C LYS A 112 -10.86 5.21 -9.67
N HIS A 113 -9.54 5.05 -9.80
CA HIS A 113 -8.67 5.99 -10.52
C HIS A 113 -7.78 5.29 -11.57
N PRO A 114 -8.35 4.57 -12.56
CA PRO A 114 -7.57 3.67 -13.41
C PRO A 114 -6.60 4.39 -14.35
N ILE A 115 -7.04 5.50 -14.97
CA ILE A 115 -6.22 6.29 -15.89
C ILE A 115 -5.05 6.96 -15.15
N HIS A 116 -5.28 7.41 -13.91
CA HIS A 116 -4.24 8.04 -13.08
C HIS A 116 -3.08 7.06 -12.81
N TYR A 117 -3.39 5.84 -12.34
CA TYR A 117 -2.36 4.85 -12.01
C TYR A 117 -1.68 4.25 -13.26
N LEU A 118 -2.39 4.12 -14.39
CA LEU A 118 -1.77 3.71 -15.65
C LEU A 118 -0.74 4.74 -16.15
N ARG A 119 -1.08 6.04 -16.09
CA ARG A 119 -0.14 7.11 -16.44
C ARG A 119 1.08 7.14 -15.52
N LEU A 120 0.91 6.78 -14.25
CA LEU A 120 2.02 6.70 -13.31
C LEU A 120 2.94 5.51 -13.60
N SER A 121 2.37 4.37 -13.96
CA SER A 121 3.08 3.15 -14.30
C SER A 121 3.77 3.20 -15.67
N THR A 122 3.36 4.09 -16.57
CA THR A 122 3.93 4.15 -17.93
C THR A 122 5.25 4.94 -17.87
N PRO A 123 6.39 4.37 -18.31
CA PRO A 123 7.64 5.12 -18.35
C PRO A 123 7.47 6.35 -19.26
N PRO A 124 8.14 7.48 -18.96
CA PRO A 124 8.05 8.66 -19.80
C PRO A 124 8.69 8.36 -21.16
N SER A 125 7.88 7.96 -22.13
CA SER A 125 8.25 8.04 -23.55
C SER A 125 8.55 9.51 -23.87
N ALA A 126 9.63 9.74 -24.61
CA ALA A 126 10.33 11.02 -24.81
C ALA A 126 9.54 12.21 -25.41
N SER A 127 8.21 12.20 -25.40
CA SER A 127 7.35 13.17 -26.08
C SER A 127 6.24 13.80 -25.22
N GLN A 128 6.19 13.53 -23.90
CA GLN A 128 5.25 14.22 -23.00
C GLN A 128 5.98 15.17 -22.06
N GLN A 129 5.43 16.38 -21.96
CA GLN A 129 5.95 17.56 -21.27
C GLN A 129 6.52 17.26 -19.88
N PRO A 130 7.55 18.02 -19.43
CA PRO A 130 8.13 17.87 -18.11
C PRO A 130 7.03 18.00 -17.04
N ARG A 131 6.92 16.97 -16.19
CA ARG A 131 5.96 16.94 -15.10
C ARG A 131 6.25 18.12 -14.17
N LEU A 132 5.33 19.07 -14.07
CA LEU A 132 5.32 20.11 -13.04
C LEU A 132 4.85 19.50 -11.71
N SER A 133 5.67 18.63 -11.14
CA SER A 133 5.56 18.20 -9.76
C SER A 133 6.98 18.07 -9.22
N SER A 134 7.47 19.20 -8.75
CA SER A 134 8.67 19.36 -7.95
C SER A 134 8.54 18.56 -6.65
N THR A 135 9.06 17.33 -6.63
CA THR A 135 9.75 16.75 -5.46
C THR A 135 10.43 15.45 -5.87
N HIS A 136 11.76 15.45 -5.78
CA HIS A 136 12.65 14.32 -6.01
C HIS A 136 12.41 13.21 -4.99
N HIS A 137 11.61 12.20 -5.33
CA HIS A 137 11.80 10.85 -4.82
C HIS A 137 11.64 9.89 -5.99
N GLN A 138 12.58 8.94 -6.12
CA GLN A 138 12.50 7.86 -7.10
C GLN A 138 11.12 7.24 -6.97
N GLN A 139 10.25 7.50 -7.95
CA GLN A 139 8.87 7.05 -7.89
C GLN A 139 8.87 5.58 -8.26
N GLU A 140 9.13 4.74 -7.27
CA GLU A 140 8.94 3.30 -7.41
C GLU A 140 7.50 3.06 -7.83
N ASP A 141 7.35 2.15 -8.78
CA ASP A 141 6.06 1.75 -9.30
C ASP A 141 5.20 1.19 -8.15
N PRO A 142 4.06 1.83 -7.79
CA PRO A 142 3.31 1.43 -6.61
C PRO A 142 2.46 0.17 -6.84
N LEU A 143 2.49 -0.41 -8.04
CA LEU A 143 1.68 -1.55 -8.44
C LEU A 143 2.47 -2.85 -8.41
N SER A 144 1.81 -3.93 -8.03
CA SER A 144 2.33 -5.27 -8.32
C SER A 144 2.24 -5.60 -9.82
N PRO A 145 3.05 -6.54 -10.34
CA PRO A 145 2.95 -6.97 -11.74
C PRO A 145 1.55 -7.49 -12.11
N GLN A 146 0.90 -8.19 -11.18
CA GLN A 146 -0.45 -8.70 -11.37
C GLN A 146 -1.49 -7.57 -11.33
N GLU A 147 -1.33 -6.58 -10.45
CA GLU A 147 -2.18 -5.38 -10.38
C GLU A 147 -2.10 -4.57 -11.68
N ARG A 148 -0.90 -4.41 -12.26
CA ARG A 148 -0.72 -3.75 -13.56
C ARG A 148 -1.45 -4.50 -14.68
N SER A 149 -1.29 -5.83 -14.74
CA SER A 149 -1.97 -6.65 -15.75
C SER A 149 -3.49 -6.53 -15.61
N PHE A 150 -4.01 -6.60 -14.39
CA PHE A 150 -5.44 -6.40 -14.11
C PHE A 150 -5.91 -5.02 -14.56
N LEU A 151 -5.16 -3.96 -14.20
CA LEU A 151 -5.52 -2.59 -14.50
C LEU A 151 -5.56 -2.31 -16.01
N SER A 152 -4.58 -2.80 -16.76
CA SER A 152 -4.54 -2.69 -18.22
C SER A 152 -5.74 -3.39 -18.87
N ALA A 153 -6.05 -4.61 -18.44
CA ALA A 153 -7.18 -5.37 -18.96
C ALA A 153 -8.52 -4.68 -18.64
N HIS A 154 -8.68 -4.22 -17.39
CA HIS A 154 -9.87 -3.50 -16.95
C HIS A 154 -10.08 -2.19 -17.72
N HIS A 155 -9.03 -1.41 -17.93
CA HIS A 155 -9.10 -0.17 -18.69
C HIS A 155 -9.45 -0.41 -20.16
N SER A 156 -8.84 -1.41 -20.81
CA SER A 156 -9.18 -1.78 -22.20
C SER A 156 -10.65 -2.14 -22.33
N LEU A 157 -11.14 -3.03 -21.46
CA LEU A 157 -12.54 -3.47 -21.48
C LEU A 157 -13.53 -2.30 -21.33
N LEU A 158 -13.23 -1.38 -20.42
CA LEU A 158 -14.06 -0.22 -20.16
C LEU A 158 -14.00 0.81 -21.30
N SER A 159 -12.83 1.02 -21.89
CA SER A 159 -12.63 1.86 -23.08
C SER A 159 -13.40 1.30 -24.29
N ASP A 160 -13.35 -0.01 -24.52
CA ASP A 160 -14.05 -0.69 -25.61
C ASP A 160 -15.57 -0.59 -25.41
N HIS A 161 -16.04 -0.81 -24.18
CA HIS A 161 -17.45 -0.66 -23.82
C HIS A 161 -17.95 0.77 -24.07
N TYR A 162 -17.23 1.79 -23.60
CA TYR A 162 -17.60 3.19 -23.85
C TYR A 162 -17.54 3.56 -25.33
N SER A 163 -16.55 3.04 -26.05
CA SER A 163 -16.39 3.23 -27.49
C SER A 163 -17.60 2.72 -28.26
N HIS A 164 -18.03 1.49 -27.98
CA HIS A 164 -19.19 0.87 -28.64
C HIS A 164 -20.52 1.46 -28.17
N SER A 165 -20.63 1.84 -26.89
CA SER A 165 -21.88 2.31 -26.31
C SER A 165 -22.22 3.75 -26.73
N PHE A 166 -21.25 4.67 -26.72
CA PHE A 166 -21.53 6.08 -27.01
C PHE A 166 -20.39 6.88 -27.66
N LEU A 167 -19.10 6.63 -27.36
CA LEU A 167 -18.03 7.50 -27.86
C LEU A 167 -17.86 7.45 -29.39
N ALA A 168 -18.21 6.33 -30.04
CA ALA A 168 -18.17 6.24 -31.50
C ALA A 168 -19.11 7.26 -32.18
N SER A 169 -20.21 7.65 -31.51
CA SER A 169 -21.15 8.65 -32.02
C SER A 169 -20.64 10.09 -31.88
N PHE A 170 -19.62 10.32 -31.04
CA PHE A 170 -19.09 11.65 -30.79
C PHE A 170 -18.10 12.10 -31.86
N PRO A 171 -17.94 13.43 -32.07
CA PRO A 171 -16.89 13.97 -32.92
C PRO A 171 -15.49 13.52 -32.46
N PRO A 172 -14.51 13.33 -33.37
CA PRO A 172 -13.18 12.82 -33.02
C PRO A 172 -12.46 13.56 -31.89
N ALA A 173 -12.70 14.87 -31.76
CA ALA A 173 -12.11 15.71 -30.72
C ALA A 173 -12.55 15.31 -29.29
N LEU A 174 -13.75 14.76 -29.11
CA LEU A 174 -14.35 14.46 -27.81
C LEU A 174 -14.34 12.96 -27.46
N ARG A 175 -13.67 12.12 -28.27
CA ARG A 175 -13.62 10.66 -28.03
C ARG A 175 -12.61 10.25 -26.97
N LYS A 176 -11.67 11.13 -26.63
CA LYS A 176 -10.60 10.83 -25.68
C LYS A 176 -11.13 10.93 -24.24
N LEU A 177 -10.88 9.90 -23.44
CA LEU A 177 -11.29 9.83 -22.03
C LEU A 177 -10.31 10.54 -21.09
N ASP A 178 -9.17 10.98 -21.62
CA ASP A 178 -8.05 11.48 -20.86
C ASP A 178 -7.69 12.93 -21.27
N ASP A 179 -8.66 13.63 -21.84
CA ASP A 179 -8.55 15.00 -22.33
C ASP A 179 -8.49 16.02 -21.18
N ASN A 180 -7.77 17.10 -21.42
CA ASN A 180 -7.62 18.24 -20.51
C ASN A 180 -8.14 19.55 -21.16
N ALA A 181 -8.81 19.47 -22.31
CA ALA A 181 -9.42 20.62 -22.96
C ALA A 181 -10.47 21.29 -22.05
N GLY A 182 -10.49 22.62 -22.02
CA GLY A 182 -11.46 23.39 -21.24
C GLY A 182 -11.06 23.71 -19.80
N GLY A 183 -9.80 23.48 -19.41
CA GLY A 183 -9.27 23.89 -18.09
C GLY A 183 -9.57 22.91 -16.96
N THR A 184 -10.25 21.80 -17.24
CA THR A 184 -10.54 20.71 -16.29
C THR A 184 -9.92 19.41 -16.80
N SER A 185 -9.11 18.75 -15.97
CA SER A 185 -8.53 17.43 -16.30
C SER A 185 -9.60 16.35 -16.15
N MET A 186 -9.88 15.58 -17.22
CA MET A 186 -10.78 14.41 -17.13
C MET A 186 -10.16 13.24 -16.36
N VAL A 187 -8.85 13.29 -16.08
CA VAL A 187 -8.18 12.29 -15.24
C VAL A 187 -8.32 12.66 -13.78
N THR A 188 -9.24 11.96 -13.10
CA THR A 188 -9.45 12.07 -11.66
C THR A 188 -8.29 11.43 -10.89
N ALA A 189 -7.59 12.23 -10.09
CA ALA A 189 -6.57 11.76 -9.15
C ALA A 189 -7.18 11.50 -7.75
N PRO A 190 -6.53 10.70 -6.90
CA PRO A 190 -6.86 10.61 -5.48
C PRO A 190 -6.72 11.98 -4.78
N GLU A 191 -7.57 12.26 -3.79
CA GLU A 191 -7.53 13.49 -3.00
C GLU A 191 -6.51 13.37 -1.86
N THR A 192 -5.41 14.12 -1.91
CA THR A 192 -4.32 14.03 -0.92
C THR A 192 -4.57 14.86 0.34
N LYS A 193 -5.61 15.70 0.35
CA LYS A 193 -5.97 16.56 1.49
C LYS A 193 -6.89 15.88 2.50
N GLU A 194 -7.25 14.62 2.26
CA GLU A 194 -8.03 13.84 3.21
C GLU A 194 -7.28 13.72 4.54
N VAL A 195 -8.05 13.76 5.64
CA VAL A 195 -7.52 13.75 7.00
C VAL A 195 -7.36 12.31 7.46
N VAL A 196 -6.21 12.01 8.05
CA VAL A 196 -5.85 10.69 8.60
C VAL A 196 -5.42 10.83 10.06
N PHE A 197 -5.61 9.77 10.83
CA PHE A 197 -5.03 9.66 12.18
C PHE A 197 -3.66 8.98 12.08
N ALA A 198 -2.64 9.64 12.60
CA ALA A 198 -1.27 9.12 12.58
C ALA A 198 -0.72 9.04 14.02
N ARG A 199 0.03 7.97 14.30
CA ARG A 199 0.78 7.79 15.55
C ARG A 199 2.28 7.84 15.26
N CYS A 200 3.02 8.63 16.04
CA CYS A 200 4.47 8.72 15.92
C CYS A 200 5.16 7.54 16.60
N LEU A 201 6.08 6.89 15.88
CA LEU A 201 6.88 5.77 16.37
C LEU A 201 8.34 6.17 16.62
N ALA A 202 8.84 7.11 15.83
CA ALA A 202 10.16 7.72 16.01
C ALA A 202 10.20 8.65 17.23
N GLU A 203 11.41 9.05 17.64
CA GLU A 203 11.60 10.04 18.70
C GLU A 203 10.98 11.39 18.34
N SER A 204 11.17 11.81 17.09
CA SER A 204 10.51 12.95 16.48
C SER A 204 10.17 12.66 15.02
N ALA A 205 8.97 13.01 14.58
CA ALA A 205 8.58 13.01 13.17
C ALA A 205 8.14 14.41 12.74
N ASP A 206 8.64 14.88 11.61
CA ASP A 206 8.26 16.19 11.06
C ASP A 206 6.92 16.08 10.32
N VAL A 207 5.93 16.92 10.68
CA VAL A 207 4.62 16.98 10.01
C VAL A 207 4.50 18.25 9.20
N ILE A 208 4.46 18.15 7.88
CA ILE A 208 4.31 19.34 7.03
C ILE A 208 2.86 19.80 7.09
N ILE A 209 2.61 21.04 7.55
CA ILE A 209 1.27 21.65 7.52
C ILE A 209 1.24 22.60 6.33
N PRO A 210 0.55 22.24 5.23
CA PRO A 210 0.45 23.11 4.06
C PRO A 210 -0.27 24.40 4.43
N ALA A 211 0.27 25.54 4.03
CA ALA A 211 -0.40 26.83 4.23
C ALA A 211 -1.74 26.87 3.48
N GLU A 212 -2.83 27.27 4.15
CA GLU A 212 -4.09 27.53 3.48
C GLU A 212 -3.94 28.71 2.51
N ARG A 213 -4.40 28.55 1.26
CA ARG A 213 -4.21 29.55 0.21
C ARG A 213 -5.09 30.80 0.35
N ASP A 214 -5.91 30.93 1.39
CA ASP A 214 -6.79 32.08 1.56
C ASP A 214 -6.78 32.62 3.01
N GLN A 215 -5.88 33.58 3.28
CA GLN A 215 -6.25 34.91 3.77
C GLN A 215 -5.00 35.77 4.02
N SER A 216 -4.82 36.77 3.15
CA SER A 216 -4.25 38.09 3.49
C SER A 216 -3.00 38.16 4.36
N ASP A 217 -1.86 37.66 3.88
CA ASP A 217 -0.57 38.17 4.36
C ASP A 217 0.33 38.54 3.18
N ARG A 218 0.05 39.72 2.60
CA ARG A 218 0.86 40.35 1.53
C ARG A 218 2.21 40.86 2.04
N MET A 219 2.71 40.39 3.17
CA MET A 219 3.94 40.93 3.76
C MET A 219 4.93 39.90 4.33
N SER A 220 4.83 38.62 3.95
CA SER A 220 5.92 37.67 4.16
C SER A 220 6.48 37.19 2.82
N PHE A 221 7.51 37.89 2.35
CA PHE A 221 8.37 37.42 1.28
C PHE A 221 9.18 36.22 1.78
N GLY A 222 8.75 35.02 1.39
CA GLY A 222 9.62 33.84 1.27
C GLY A 222 9.68 32.89 2.47
N MET A 223 8.69 32.01 2.63
CA MET A 223 8.87 30.55 2.85
C MET A 223 7.47 29.91 2.85
N GLY A 224 7.14 29.17 1.80
CA GLY A 224 5.76 28.77 1.43
C GLY A 224 5.16 27.58 2.18
N ASP A 225 5.78 27.08 3.25
CA ASP A 225 5.21 26.11 4.18
C ASP A 225 5.73 26.49 5.57
N ARG A 226 4.85 26.56 6.59
CA ARG A 226 5.34 26.71 7.96
C ARG A 226 6.12 25.44 8.29
N LEU A 227 7.36 25.59 8.76
CA LEU A 227 8.17 24.47 9.26
C LEU A 227 7.30 23.66 10.22
N GLY A 228 7.06 22.41 9.85
CA GLY A 228 6.11 21.53 10.49
C GLY A 228 6.26 21.46 12.01
N GLU A 229 5.15 21.39 12.73
CA GLU A 229 5.21 20.95 14.12
C GLU A 229 5.72 19.50 14.18
N ARG A 230 6.47 19.17 15.23
CA ARG A 230 7.05 17.84 15.41
C ARG A 230 6.16 16.99 16.30
N MET A 231 5.87 15.78 15.85
CA MET A 231 5.23 14.77 16.69
C MET A 231 6.27 14.08 17.56
N SER A 232 6.00 13.97 18.85
CA SER A 232 6.81 13.18 19.77
C SER A 232 6.39 11.71 19.76
N LYS A 233 7.30 10.81 20.14
CA LYS A 233 7.02 9.37 20.22
C LYS A 233 5.73 9.05 21.00
N GLY A 234 4.84 8.28 20.39
CA GLY A 234 3.59 7.81 20.98
C GLY A 234 2.42 8.78 20.84
N GLU A 235 2.65 10.03 20.40
CA GLU A 235 1.58 10.98 20.15
C GLU A 235 0.72 10.55 18.96
N VAL A 236 -0.58 10.87 19.03
CA VAL A 236 -1.57 10.60 17.98
C VAL A 236 -2.15 11.91 17.51
N TRP A 237 -1.96 12.23 16.23
CA TRP A 237 -2.42 13.48 15.64
C TRP A 237 -3.41 13.22 14.50
N MET A 238 -4.26 14.21 14.25
CA MET A 238 -5.17 14.26 13.11
C MET A 238 -4.57 15.24 12.09
N VAL A 239 -4.13 14.73 10.94
CA VAL A 239 -3.33 15.49 9.96
C VAL A 239 -3.80 15.22 8.53
N ARG A 240 -3.50 16.12 7.59
CA ARG A 240 -3.74 15.85 6.16
C ARG A 240 -2.74 14.83 5.64
N TRP A 241 -3.19 13.90 4.80
CA TRP A 241 -2.35 12.86 4.23
C TRP A 241 -1.10 13.42 3.51
N GLU A 242 -1.26 14.49 2.73
CA GLU A 242 -0.14 15.16 2.03
C GLU A 242 0.99 15.61 2.96
N GLY A 243 0.66 16.01 4.19
CA GLY A 243 1.61 16.51 5.18
C GLY A 243 2.42 15.42 5.88
N ILE A 244 1.87 14.20 5.95
CA ILE A 244 2.43 13.08 6.73
C ILE A 244 2.97 11.95 5.85
N LYS A 245 2.60 11.90 4.57
CA LYS A 245 3.01 10.88 3.59
C LYS A 245 4.53 10.64 3.58
N GLY A 246 5.34 11.71 3.68
CA GLY A 246 6.80 11.61 3.72
C GLY A 246 7.31 10.88 4.96
N ALA A 247 6.81 11.23 6.15
CA ALA A 247 7.16 10.57 7.41
C ALA A 247 6.69 9.11 7.43
N TRP A 248 5.53 8.82 6.84
CA TRP A 248 5.02 7.45 6.71
C TRP A 248 5.92 6.59 5.81
N MET A 249 6.37 7.11 4.66
CA MET A 249 7.29 6.38 3.77
C MET A 249 8.64 6.05 4.43
N LYS A 250 9.09 6.88 5.37
CA LYS A 250 10.31 6.61 6.18
C LYS A 250 10.07 5.62 7.31
N GLY A 251 8.82 5.28 7.60
CA GLY A 251 8.44 4.42 8.73
C GLY A 251 8.46 5.11 10.10
N GLU A 252 8.57 6.44 10.14
CA GLU A 252 8.61 7.24 11.38
C GLU A 252 7.25 7.30 12.07
N VAL A 253 6.17 7.14 11.30
CA VAL A 253 4.79 7.16 11.78
C VAL A 253 4.00 5.96 11.25
N GLU A 254 2.93 5.61 11.93
CA GLU A 254 1.92 4.68 11.44
C GLU A 254 0.55 5.31 11.38
N ILE A 255 -0.27 4.85 10.45
CA ILE A 255 -1.65 5.30 10.29
C ILE A 255 -2.56 4.40 11.13
N LEU A 256 -3.56 5.00 11.77
CA LEU A 256 -4.54 4.33 12.63
C LEU A 256 -5.88 4.11 11.93
#